data_AF-A0A0D0B467-F1
#
_entry.id   AF-A0A0D0B467-F1
#
_cell.length_a   1.000
_cell.length_b   1.000
_cell.length_c   1.000
_cell.angle_alpha   90.00
_cell.angle_beta   90.00
_cell.angle_gamma   90.00
#
_symmetry.space_group_name_H-M   'P 1'
#
loop_
_entity.id
_entity.type
_entity.pdbx_description
1 polymer ?
#
loop_
_entity_poly.entity_id
_entity_poly.type
_entity_poly.pdbx_seq_one_letter_code
_entity_poly.pdbx_strand_id
1 'polypeptide(L)'
;MELAIEKLSEGVFGYYFVDHDAQIIFWPEIVKSWELMLYVRGVVDKSHMRYALEAQYWKHCALFPNMRALPGQAVNCLQDFISYAYSDLIMSQTSVFCFDLDELSNMLSVVDRVKDNIEKVNEYSVCIVGMRFNPIRVKFINFCGQPGARLDSNQRLYDSYGENKSKPILIRILNVALFNSPRIYSESIEGVLVDDSLVIPMWKNFIDQITSKWNSVLLFSTVMLGVDISFLAVPGVDDPSIQIKPATTTVIYLSTLCAMGSLVISLYKLIISMSRSLFGVEGLAIMLSLPFALLVWGMMFFVIGLSIFIFHTTDIVELGVVIPIWAAVLLLMMWPVLVAGNFHVSVVAASVWAGFKSWKDIVQCMVTTRGQ
;
A
#
# COMPACT_ATOMS: atom_id res chain seq x y z
N MET A 1 -5.69 45.84 -11.06
CA MET A 1 -6.57 44.72 -11.44
C MET A 1 -6.27 44.29 -12.86
N GLU A 2 -6.28 42.99 -13.11
CA GLU A 2 -6.08 42.38 -14.43
C GLU A 2 -7.29 41.51 -14.80
N LEU A 3 -7.65 41.49 -16.08
CA LEU A 3 -8.69 40.61 -16.64
C LEU A 3 -8.01 39.50 -17.43
N ALA A 4 -8.26 38.25 -17.03
CA ALA A 4 -7.83 37.08 -17.78
C ALA A 4 -9.03 36.47 -18.51
N ILE A 5 -8.84 36.08 -19.77
CA ILE A 5 -9.85 35.45 -20.62
C ILE A 5 -9.28 34.12 -21.11
N GLU A 6 -10.04 33.05 -20.95
CA GLU A 6 -9.69 31.69 -21.36
C GLU A 6 -10.73 31.17 -22.36
N LYS A 7 -10.28 30.59 -23.47
CA LYS A 7 -11.18 29.96 -24.43
C LYS A 7 -11.43 28.51 -24.01
N LEU A 8 -12.66 28.21 -23.61
CA LEU A 8 -13.05 26.88 -23.11
C LEU A 8 -13.43 25.92 -24.24
N SER A 9 -14.22 26.40 -25.22
CA SER A 9 -14.64 25.62 -26.40
C SER A 9 -14.96 26.55 -27.57
N GLU A 10 -15.40 26.02 -28.72
CA GLU A 10 -15.80 26.85 -29.86
C GLU A 10 -16.93 27.81 -29.46
N GLY A 11 -16.61 29.11 -29.44
CA GLY A 11 -17.54 30.18 -29.09
C GLY A 11 -17.78 30.41 -27.59
N VAL A 12 -17.16 29.64 -26.70
CA VAL A 12 -17.31 29.81 -25.23
C VAL A 12 -16.01 30.29 -24.61
N PHE A 13 -16.09 31.44 -23.93
CA PHE A 13 -14.98 32.06 -23.20
C PHE A 13 -15.30 32.10 -21.71
N GLY A 14 -14.35 31.67 -20.88
CA GLY A 14 -14.31 31.96 -19.46
C GLY A 14 -13.50 33.22 -19.20
N TYR A 15 -13.75 33.87 -18.08
CA TYR A 15 -12.95 35.01 -17.64
C TYR A 15 -12.81 34.98 -16.11
N TYR A 16 -11.81 35.69 -15.59
CA TYR A 16 -11.69 36.01 -14.16
C TYR A 16 -10.91 37.30 -13.98
N PHE A 17 -11.14 37.97 -12.85
CA PHE A 17 -10.39 39.15 -12.46
C PHE A 17 -9.33 38.79 -11.42
N VAL A 18 -8.21 39.50 -11.49
CA VAL A 18 -7.06 39.34 -10.61
C VAL A 18 -6.83 40.65 -9.88
N ASP A 19 -6.82 40.59 -8.56
CA ASP A 19 -6.43 41.68 -7.68
C ASP A 19 -5.02 41.39 -7.13
N HIS A 20 -4.02 42.11 -7.62
CA HIS A 20 -2.63 41.96 -7.20
C HIS A 20 -2.36 42.55 -5.81
N ASP A 21 -3.14 43.56 -5.40
CA ASP A 21 -2.97 44.21 -4.09
C ASP A 21 -3.50 43.28 -2.99
N ALA A 22 -4.67 42.68 -3.24
CA ALA A 22 -5.27 41.70 -2.33
C ALA A 22 -4.72 40.27 -2.50
N GLN A 23 -3.97 40.00 -3.58
CA GLN A 23 -3.41 38.69 -3.99
C GLN A 23 -4.48 37.61 -4.15
N ILE A 24 -5.61 37.94 -4.77
CA ILE A 24 -6.74 37.01 -4.96
C ILE A 24 -7.26 37.07 -6.40
N ILE A 25 -7.97 36.02 -6.80
CA ILE A 25 -8.79 36.02 -8.00
C ILE A 25 -10.27 36.07 -7.62
N PHE A 26 -11.10 36.70 -8.45
CA PHE A 26 -12.52 36.81 -8.20
C PHE A 26 -13.33 36.93 -9.50
N TRP A 27 -14.64 36.75 -9.35
CA TRP A 27 -15.64 36.88 -10.41
C TRP A 27 -16.72 37.86 -9.95
N PRO A 28 -17.18 38.77 -10.83
CA PRO A 28 -18.37 39.57 -10.57
C PRO A 28 -19.64 38.72 -10.53
N GLU A 29 -19.65 37.62 -11.29
CA GLU A 29 -20.74 36.66 -11.34
C GLU A 29 -20.66 35.61 -10.23
N ILE A 30 -21.80 35.03 -9.88
CA ILE A 30 -21.89 33.98 -8.88
C ILE A 30 -21.35 32.68 -9.47
N VAL A 31 -20.14 32.30 -9.05
CA VAL A 31 -19.49 31.03 -9.45
C VAL A 31 -19.63 30.00 -8.33
N LYS A 32 -19.82 28.73 -8.71
CA LYS A 32 -19.87 27.61 -7.76
C LYS A 32 -18.50 27.45 -7.08
N SER A 33 -18.46 27.54 -5.76
CA SER A 33 -17.24 27.49 -4.95
C SER A 33 -16.53 26.12 -4.97
N TRP A 34 -17.24 25.04 -5.27
CA TRP A 34 -16.74 23.68 -5.13
C TRP A 34 -15.51 23.36 -6.00
N GLU A 35 -15.51 23.78 -7.26
CA GLU A 35 -14.39 23.55 -8.19
C GLU A 35 -13.16 24.40 -7.81
N LEU A 36 -13.39 25.61 -7.30
CA LEU A 36 -12.33 26.50 -6.81
C LEU A 36 -11.65 25.94 -5.56
N MET A 37 -12.40 25.25 -4.71
CA MET A 37 -11.92 24.64 -3.48
C MET A 37 -11.23 23.28 -3.69
N LEU A 38 -10.92 22.89 -4.94
CA LEU A 38 -10.17 21.67 -5.26
C LEU A 38 -10.71 20.41 -4.56
N TYR A 39 -12.04 20.32 -4.42
CA TYR A 39 -12.72 19.19 -3.77
C TYR A 39 -12.46 19.03 -2.26
N VAL A 40 -11.92 20.05 -1.58
CA VAL A 40 -11.82 20.08 -0.11
C VAL A 40 -13.22 20.22 0.50
N ARG A 41 -13.60 19.28 1.37
CA ARG A 41 -14.94 19.18 1.97
C ARG A 41 -14.99 19.98 3.28
N GLY A 42 -16.17 20.49 3.67
CA GLY A 42 -16.35 21.08 5.00
C GLY A 42 -15.79 22.49 5.17
N VAL A 43 -15.42 23.18 4.08
CA VAL A 43 -15.03 24.60 4.13
C VAL A 43 -16.27 25.47 4.33
N VAL A 44 -16.41 26.06 5.53
CA VAL A 44 -17.53 26.96 5.87
C VAL A 44 -17.05 28.41 6.01
N ASP A 45 -15.88 28.62 6.60
CA ASP A 45 -15.36 29.95 6.90
C ASP A 45 -14.77 30.66 5.68
N LYS A 46 -15.18 31.90 5.45
CA LYS A 46 -14.66 32.76 4.37
C LYS A 46 -13.17 33.08 4.52
N SER A 47 -12.68 33.17 5.76
CA SER A 47 -11.25 33.36 6.05
C SER A 47 -10.42 32.19 5.53
N HIS A 48 -10.97 30.97 5.61
CA HIS A 48 -10.31 29.78 5.09
C HIS A 48 -10.38 29.70 3.56
N MET A 49 -11.51 30.10 2.95
CA MET A 49 -11.65 30.20 1.50
C MET A 49 -10.64 31.17 0.87
N ARG A 50 -10.18 32.18 1.62
CA ARG A 50 -9.12 33.10 1.16
C ARG A 50 -7.86 32.35 0.73
N TYR A 51 -7.45 31.31 1.45
CA TYR A 51 -6.28 30.52 1.08
C TYR A 51 -6.46 29.84 -0.28
N ALA A 52 -7.66 29.34 -0.60
CA ALA A 52 -7.93 28.76 -1.92
C ALA A 52 -7.77 29.82 -3.03
N LEU A 53 -8.33 31.01 -2.84
CA LEU A 53 -8.24 32.10 -3.82
C LEU A 53 -6.81 32.60 -4.01
N GLU A 54 -6.06 32.73 -2.92
CA GLU A 54 -4.65 33.15 -2.93
C GLU A 54 -3.77 32.08 -3.61
N ALA A 55 -4.04 30.79 -3.38
CA ALA A 55 -3.36 29.72 -4.10
C ALA A 55 -3.61 29.77 -5.62
N GLN A 56 -4.85 30.09 -6.04
CA GLN A 56 -5.15 30.26 -7.46
C GLN A 56 -4.52 31.54 -8.05
N TYR A 57 -4.39 32.61 -7.26
CA TYR A 57 -3.65 33.81 -7.65
C TYR A 57 -2.19 33.48 -7.99
N TRP A 58 -1.49 32.75 -7.11
CA TRP A 58 -0.10 32.35 -7.36
C TRP A 58 0.04 31.38 -8.54
N LYS A 59 -0.96 30.51 -8.74
CA LYS A 59 -1.04 29.67 -9.95
C LYS A 59 -1.19 30.52 -11.21
N HIS A 60 -2.03 31.56 -11.19
CA HIS A 60 -2.15 32.49 -12.30
C HIS A 60 -0.82 33.22 -12.57
N CYS A 61 -0.13 33.71 -11.53
CA CYS A 61 1.21 34.32 -11.68
C CYS A 61 2.24 33.35 -12.28
N ALA A 62 2.16 32.05 -11.96
CA ALA A 62 3.04 31.04 -12.54
C ALA A 62 2.75 30.78 -14.03
N LEU A 63 1.48 30.84 -14.43
CA LEU A 63 1.06 30.62 -15.81
C LEU A 63 1.29 31.85 -16.71
N PHE A 64 1.15 33.05 -16.13
CA PHE A 64 1.26 34.33 -16.84
C PHE A 64 2.32 35.24 -16.16
N PRO A 65 3.62 34.90 -16.26
CA PRO A 65 4.67 35.61 -15.53
C PRO A 65 5.14 36.92 -16.21
N ASN A 66 4.68 37.20 -17.43
CA ASN A 66 5.20 38.27 -18.27
C ASN A 66 4.98 39.66 -17.66
N MET A 67 5.97 40.54 -17.82
CA MET A 67 5.91 41.95 -17.43
C MET A 67 5.63 42.19 -15.93
N ARG A 68 5.93 41.20 -15.06
CA ARG A 68 5.71 41.29 -13.62
C ARG A 68 7.01 41.45 -12.86
N ALA A 69 7.00 42.39 -11.92
CA ALA A 69 8.03 42.49 -10.90
C ALA A 69 7.64 41.60 -9.72
N LEU A 70 8.62 40.86 -9.19
CA LEU A 70 8.41 39.99 -8.06
C LEU A 70 8.43 40.81 -6.75
N PRO A 71 7.37 40.78 -5.92
CA PRO A 71 7.37 41.49 -4.66
C PRO A 71 8.33 40.81 -3.67
N GLY A 72 9.27 41.58 -3.09
CA GLY A 72 10.26 41.07 -2.15
C GLY A 72 9.64 40.40 -0.92
N GLN A 73 8.49 40.89 -0.46
CA GLN A 73 7.74 40.28 0.64
C GLN A 73 7.34 38.83 0.35
N ALA A 74 6.95 38.50 -0.89
CA ALA A 74 6.55 37.15 -1.24
C ALA A 74 7.73 36.18 -1.22
N VAL A 75 8.92 36.64 -1.64
CA VAL A 75 10.17 35.85 -1.58
C VAL A 75 10.55 35.54 -0.14
N ASN A 76 10.51 36.55 0.73
CA ASN A 76 10.81 36.40 2.15
C ASN A 76 9.80 35.46 2.83
N CYS A 77 8.49 35.65 2.59
CA CYS A 77 7.47 34.76 3.12
C CYS A 77 7.63 33.31 2.65
N LEU A 78 8.03 33.10 1.39
CA LEU A 78 8.29 31.75 0.88
C LEU A 78 9.52 31.13 1.57
N GLN A 79 10.60 31.89 1.75
CA GLN A 79 11.78 31.42 2.46
C GLN A 79 11.48 31.08 3.92
N ASP A 80 10.77 31.95 4.64
CA ASP A 80 10.38 31.72 6.03
C ASP A 80 9.52 30.47 6.15
N PHE A 81 8.60 30.25 5.21
CA PHE A 81 7.79 29.06 5.19
C PHE A 81 8.61 27.79 4.92
N ILE A 82 9.53 27.80 3.95
CA ILE A 82 10.36 26.62 3.68
C ILE A 82 11.25 26.32 4.89
N SER A 83 11.78 27.36 5.55
CA SER A 83 12.56 27.22 6.80
C SER A 83 11.73 26.64 7.95
N TYR A 84 10.47 27.07 8.07
CA TYR A 84 9.52 26.51 9.02
C TYR A 84 9.23 25.05 8.71
N ALA A 85 8.94 24.70 7.45
CA ALA A 85 8.68 23.32 7.03
C ALA A 85 9.90 22.41 7.27
N TYR A 86 11.11 22.92 7.00
CA TYR A 86 12.36 22.20 7.28
C TYR A 86 12.54 21.94 8.77
N SER A 87 12.26 22.95 9.61
CA SER A 87 12.33 22.83 11.06
C SER A 87 11.27 21.87 11.60
N ASP A 88 10.05 21.93 11.08
CA ASP A 88 8.96 21.01 11.45
C ASP A 88 9.31 19.56 11.10
N LEU A 89 9.91 19.32 9.93
CA LEU A 89 10.32 17.98 9.51
C LEU A 89 11.46 17.39 10.37
N ILE A 90 12.32 18.24 10.94
CA ILE A 90 13.37 17.81 11.88
C ILE A 90 12.78 17.52 13.27
N MET A 91 11.86 18.36 13.73
CA MET A 91 11.38 18.35 15.10
C MET A 91 10.18 17.42 15.31
N SER A 92 9.35 17.25 14.28
CA SER A 92 8.12 16.46 14.32
C SER A 92 8.28 15.12 13.62
N GLN A 93 7.78 14.06 14.23
CA GLN A 93 7.73 12.72 13.62
C GLN A 93 6.62 12.58 12.57
N THR A 94 5.65 13.50 12.57
CA THR A 94 4.38 13.44 11.83
C THR A 94 4.10 14.74 11.08
N SER A 95 5.15 15.33 10.50
CA SER A 95 5.02 16.57 9.73
C SER A 95 3.96 16.46 8.62
N VAL A 96 3.17 17.53 8.46
CA VAL A 96 2.07 17.62 7.49
C VAL A 96 2.59 18.00 6.09
N PHE A 97 3.90 18.21 5.94
CA PHE A 97 4.53 18.54 4.67
C PHE A 97 4.90 17.28 3.86
N CYS A 98 4.66 17.32 2.54
CA CYS A 98 4.93 16.19 1.64
C CYS A 98 6.35 16.18 1.05
N PHE A 99 7.29 16.92 1.63
CA PHE A 99 8.64 17.11 1.10
C PHE A 99 9.68 16.37 1.94
N ASP A 100 10.79 16.00 1.31
CA ASP A 100 11.97 15.48 2.01
C ASP A 100 12.90 16.64 2.46
N LEU A 101 13.79 16.37 3.43
CA LEU A 101 14.77 17.36 3.92
C LEU A 101 15.68 17.86 2.80
N ASP A 102 16.14 16.95 1.94
CA ASP A 102 16.99 17.27 0.80
C ASP A 102 16.23 18.12 -0.24
N GLU A 103 14.95 17.84 -0.46
CA GLU A 103 14.11 18.61 -1.37
C GLU A 103 13.89 20.04 -0.84
N LEU A 104 13.60 20.21 0.46
CA LEU A 104 13.43 21.52 1.08
C LEU A 104 14.72 22.34 1.05
N SER A 105 15.88 21.70 1.30
CA SER A 105 17.20 22.33 1.19
C SER A 105 17.48 22.82 -0.25
N ASN A 106 17.20 21.96 -1.24
CA ASN A 106 17.31 22.34 -2.65
C ASN A 106 16.35 23.48 -3.01
N MET A 107 15.13 23.49 -2.48
CA MET A 107 14.19 24.59 -2.69
C MET A 107 14.68 25.91 -2.08
N LEU A 108 15.24 25.89 -0.88
CA LEU A 108 15.86 27.08 -0.25
C LEU A 108 16.96 27.66 -1.14
N SER A 109 17.85 26.80 -1.66
CA SER A 109 18.93 27.25 -2.56
C SER A 109 18.40 27.92 -3.84
N VAL A 110 17.27 27.46 -4.37
CA VAL A 110 16.62 28.07 -5.54
C VAL A 110 16.00 29.42 -5.19
N VAL A 111 15.33 29.52 -4.05
CA VAL A 111 14.72 30.78 -3.58
C VAL A 111 15.78 31.83 -3.29
N ASP A 112 16.92 31.44 -2.70
CA ASP A 112 18.03 32.37 -2.45
C ASP A 112 18.61 32.97 -3.74
N ARG A 113 18.66 32.19 -4.83
CA ARG A 113 19.07 32.70 -6.15
C ARG A 113 18.07 33.68 -6.77
N VAL A 114 16.80 33.61 -6.37
CA VAL A 114 15.75 34.52 -6.86
C VAL A 114 15.82 35.87 -6.15
N LYS A 115 16.42 35.97 -4.96
CA LYS A 115 16.55 37.24 -4.21
C LYS A 115 17.25 38.34 -5.00
N ASP A 116 18.25 37.99 -5.82
CA ASP A 116 18.97 38.96 -6.64
C ASP A 116 18.11 39.60 -7.74
N ASN A 117 16.93 39.01 -8.00
CA ASN A 117 15.95 39.45 -9.00
C ASN A 117 14.71 40.12 -8.39
N ILE A 118 14.71 40.41 -7.08
CA ILE A 118 13.63 41.16 -6.43
C ILE A 118 13.44 42.51 -7.12
N GLU A 119 12.17 42.91 -7.32
CA GLU A 119 11.76 44.17 -7.98
C GLU A 119 12.20 44.32 -9.45
N LYS A 120 12.91 43.35 -10.01
CA LYS A 120 13.23 43.30 -11.44
C LYS A 120 12.14 42.55 -12.19
N VAL A 121 11.85 42.99 -13.41
CA VAL A 121 10.98 42.25 -14.32
C VAL A 121 11.75 41.03 -14.80
N ASN A 122 11.46 39.88 -14.19
CA ASN A 122 12.06 38.61 -14.55
C ASN A 122 10.98 37.52 -14.49
N GLU A 123 10.51 37.13 -15.68
CA GLU A 123 9.45 36.14 -15.88
C GLU A 123 9.75 34.82 -15.16
N TYR A 124 11.00 34.35 -15.25
CA TYR A 124 11.41 33.08 -14.67
C TYR A 124 11.39 33.12 -13.14
N SER A 125 11.75 34.25 -12.54
CA SER A 125 11.70 34.42 -11.08
C SER A 125 10.26 34.41 -10.56
N VAL A 126 9.33 35.05 -11.28
CA VAL A 126 7.89 35.04 -10.97
C VAL A 126 7.32 33.64 -11.12
N CYS A 127 7.70 32.92 -12.18
CA CYS A 127 7.28 31.54 -12.40
C CYS A 127 7.79 30.60 -11.29
N ILE A 128 9.06 30.71 -10.89
CA ILE A 128 9.65 29.91 -9.81
C ILE A 128 8.88 30.12 -8.50
N VAL A 129 8.64 31.37 -8.10
CA VAL A 129 7.92 31.67 -6.85
C VAL A 129 6.46 31.25 -6.94
N GLY A 130 5.78 31.52 -8.07
CA GLY A 130 4.39 31.13 -8.28
C GLY A 130 4.17 29.62 -8.28
N MET A 131 5.03 28.85 -8.98
CA MET A 131 4.99 27.38 -8.99
C MET A 131 5.28 26.80 -7.60
N ARG A 132 6.13 27.47 -6.82
CA ARG A 132 6.54 27.01 -5.48
C ARG A 132 5.69 27.58 -4.35
N PHE A 133 4.67 28.39 -4.64
CA PHE A 133 3.70 28.85 -3.63
C PHE A 133 2.65 27.78 -3.26
N ASN A 134 3.09 26.53 -3.13
CA ASN A 134 2.38 25.45 -2.44
C ASN A 134 2.07 25.70 -0.93
N PRO A 135 2.76 26.60 -0.18
CA PRO A 135 2.50 26.82 1.25
C PRO A 135 1.04 27.14 1.59
N ILE A 136 0.42 28.03 0.80
CA ILE A 136 -0.97 28.43 1.00
C ILE A 136 -1.90 27.25 0.74
N ARG A 137 -1.61 26.49 -0.32
CA ARG A 137 -2.39 25.31 -0.66
C ARG A 137 -2.34 24.27 0.44
N VAL A 138 -1.16 24.06 1.04
CA VAL A 138 -1.00 23.18 2.20
C VAL A 138 -1.78 23.70 3.41
N LYS A 139 -1.74 25.02 3.68
CA LYS A 139 -2.56 25.63 4.75
C LYS A 139 -4.06 25.44 4.52
N PHE A 140 -4.51 25.53 3.27
CA PHE A 140 -5.90 25.30 2.89
C PHE A 140 -6.32 23.84 3.11
N ILE A 141 -5.58 22.88 2.55
CA ILE A 141 -5.94 21.45 2.65
C ILE A 141 -5.95 20.96 4.11
N ASN A 142 -5.07 21.50 4.95
CA ASN A 142 -4.93 21.09 6.35
C ASN A 142 -5.78 21.92 7.33
N PHE A 143 -6.72 22.74 6.85
CA PHE A 143 -7.58 23.55 7.72
C PHE A 143 -6.79 24.45 8.70
N CYS A 144 -5.65 25.00 8.26
CA CYS A 144 -4.81 25.81 9.12
C CYS A 144 -5.58 27.04 9.65
N GLY A 145 -5.54 27.25 10.97
CA GLY A 145 -6.24 28.35 11.66
C GLY A 145 -7.75 28.16 11.82
N GLN A 146 -8.28 26.96 11.54
CA GLN A 146 -9.68 26.61 11.71
C GLN A 146 -9.88 25.62 12.87
N PRO A 147 -11.08 25.57 13.49
CA PRO A 147 -11.40 24.50 14.42
C PRO A 147 -11.42 23.16 13.66
N GLY A 148 -10.58 22.21 14.08
CA GLY A 148 -10.40 20.93 13.39
C GLY A 148 -9.24 20.91 12.39
N ALA A 149 -8.29 21.85 12.48
CA ALA A 149 -7.03 21.80 11.72
C ALA A 149 -6.34 20.43 11.84
N ARG A 150 -5.79 19.93 10.73
CA ARG A 150 -4.93 18.74 10.75
C ARG A 150 -3.60 19.11 11.40
N LEU A 151 -3.29 18.46 12.53
CA LEU A 151 -2.05 18.68 13.27
C LEU A 151 -0.97 17.67 12.89
N ASP A 152 -1.39 16.44 12.60
CA ASP A 152 -0.50 15.35 12.22
C ASP A 152 -0.82 14.86 10.81
N SER A 153 0.20 14.47 10.04
CA SER A 153 -0.01 13.92 8.69
C SER A 153 -0.83 12.63 8.67
N ASN A 154 -0.85 11.86 9.76
CA ASN A 154 -1.64 10.63 9.87
C ASN A 154 -3.11 10.88 10.31
N GLN A 155 -3.47 12.13 10.63
CA GLN A 155 -4.80 12.48 11.11
C GLN A 155 -5.77 12.65 9.93
N ARG A 156 -6.81 11.80 9.93
CA ARG A 156 -7.94 11.93 9.00
C ARG A 156 -8.83 13.10 9.42
N LEU A 157 -9.10 14.00 8.49
CA LEU A 157 -10.03 15.12 8.64
C LEU A 157 -11.46 14.68 8.32
N TYR A 158 -11.61 13.77 7.37
CA TYR A 158 -12.91 13.28 6.96
C TYR A 158 -13.13 11.91 7.57
N ASP A 159 -14.19 11.79 8.36
CA ASP A 159 -14.76 10.47 8.63
C ASP A 159 -15.07 9.81 7.30
N SER A 160 -14.74 8.52 7.18
CA SER A 160 -15.11 7.72 6.01
C SER A 160 -16.64 7.62 5.95
N TYR A 161 -17.25 8.66 5.36
CA TYR A 161 -18.68 8.80 5.26
C TYR A 161 -19.17 7.77 4.25
N GLY A 162 -19.62 6.61 4.74
CA GLY A 162 -20.43 5.68 3.96
C GLY A 162 -19.72 4.47 3.35
N GLU A 163 -18.65 3.93 3.95
CA GLU A 163 -18.22 2.55 3.66
C GLU A 163 -18.84 1.49 4.59
N ASN A 164 -20.04 1.77 5.09
CA ASN A 164 -20.98 0.71 5.48
C ASN A 164 -21.66 0.07 4.25
N LYS A 165 -20.99 0.09 3.09
CA LYS A 165 -21.35 -0.82 2.00
C LYS A 165 -20.96 -2.19 2.48
N SER A 166 -21.95 -3.04 2.72
CA SER A 166 -21.74 -4.47 2.95
C SER A 166 -20.69 -4.98 1.96
N LYS A 167 -19.49 -5.30 2.44
CA LYS A 167 -18.40 -5.75 1.57
C LYS A 167 -18.96 -6.90 0.72
N PRO A 168 -18.83 -6.85 -0.61
CA PRO A 168 -19.35 -7.92 -1.46
C PRO A 168 -18.83 -9.26 -0.94
N ILE A 169 -19.68 -10.28 -0.98
CA ILE A 169 -19.38 -11.62 -0.44
C ILE A 169 -18.04 -12.15 -0.99
N LEU A 170 -17.71 -11.78 -2.23
CA LEU A 170 -16.44 -12.08 -2.89
C LEU A 170 -15.22 -11.54 -2.12
N ILE A 171 -15.25 -10.30 -1.61
CA ILE A 171 -14.16 -9.74 -0.80
C ILE A 171 -14.03 -10.49 0.53
N ARG A 172 -15.14 -10.96 1.11
CA ARG A 172 -15.12 -11.76 2.33
C ARG A 172 -14.46 -13.13 2.09
N ILE A 173 -14.82 -13.80 1.00
CA ILE A 173 -14.19 -15.08 0.59
C ILE A 173 -12.71 -14.86 0.29
N LEU A 174 -12.38 -13.81 -0.44
CA LEU A 174 -10.99 -13.49 -0.81
C LEU A 174 -10.15 -13.15 0.43
N ASN A 175 -10.71 -12.43 1.40
CA ASN A 175 -10.03 -12.18 2.67
C ASN A 175 -9.74 -13.47 3.44
N VAL A 176 -10.63 -14.46 3.42
CA VAL A 176 -10.36 -15.77 4.02
C VAL A 176 -9.30 -16.52 3.23
N ALA A 177 -9.41 -16.56 1.90
CA ALA A 177 -8.48 -17.25 1.02
C ALA A 177 -7.05 -16.65 1.05
N LEU A 178 -6.92 -15.34 1.28
CA LEU A 178 -5.64 -14.64 1.38
C LEU A 178 -5.20 -14.43 2.85
N PHE A 179 -5.70 -15.24 3.79
CA PHE A 179 -5.27 -15.25 5.19
C PHE A 179 -5.39 -13.89 5.89
N ASN A 180 -6.43 -13.12 5.57
CA ASN A 180 -6.69 -11.76 6.08
C ASN A 180 -5.57 -10.75 5.80
N SER A 181 -4.58 -11.13 4.97
CA SER A 181 -3.51 -10.27 4.50
C SER A 181 -3.99 -9.02 3.74
N PRO A 182 -5.05 -9.09 2.88
CA PRO A 182 -5.55 -7.91 2.18
C PRO A 182 -6.02 -6.82 3.15
N ARG A 183 -6.56 -7.20 4.32
CA ARG A 183 -6.97 -6.25 5.35
C ARG A 183 -5.78 -5.52 5.96
N ILE A 184 -4.71 -6.25 6.28
CA ILE A 184 -3.47 -5.68 6.85
C ILE A 184 -2.84 -4.70 5.85
N TYR A 185 -2.78 -5.06 4.57
CA TYR A 185 -2.29 -4.16 3.54
C TYR A 185 -3.23 -2.97 3.32
N SER A 186 -4.55 -3.16 3.34
CA SER A 186 -5.52 -2.07 3.24
C SER A 186 -5.31 -1.07 4.36
N GLU A 187 -5.27 -1.52 5.62
CA GLU A 187 -5.02 -0.68 6.80
C GLU A 187 -3.66 0.05 6.72
N SER A 188 -2.62 -0.62 6.18
CA SER A 188 -1.31 0.01 5.98
C SER A 188 -1.33 1.08 4.88
N ILE A 189 -2.00 0.81 3.75
CA ILE A 189 -2.16 1.76 2.64
C ILE A 189 -2.99 2.96 3.11
N GLU A 190 -4.06 2.70 3.86
CA GLU A 190 -4.92 3.66 4.52
C GLU A 190 -4.25 4.51 5.60
N GLY A 191 -3.15 4.02 6.18
CA GLY A 191 -2.29 4.80 7.08
C GLY A 191 -1.32 5.71 6.34
N VAL A 192 -1.02 5.40 5.08
CA VAL A 192 -0.11 6.18 4.21
C VAL A 192 -0.87 7.16 3.32
N LEU A 193 -2.11 6.84 2.95
CA LEU A 193 -3.04 7.72 2.25
C LEU A 193 -3.95 8.40 3.27
N VAL A 194 -3.73 9.69 3.50
CA VAL A 194 -4.57 10.47 4.41
C VAL A 194 -5.48 11.36 3.58
N ASP A 195 -6.79 11.11 3.65
CA ASP A 195 -7.83 11.84 2.91
C ASP A 195 -7.53 11.95 1.40
N ASP A 196 -7.29 10.81 0.75
CA ASP A 196 -6.93 10.67 -0.68
C ASP A 196 -5.62 11.37 -1.10
N SER A 197 -4.85 11.89 -0.15
CA SER A 197 -3.56 12.54 -0.40
C SER A 197 -2.41 11.61 -0.05
N LEU A 198 -1.50 11.42 -1.01
CA LEU A 198 -0.30 10.60 -0.83
C LEU A 198 0.78 11.40 -0.10
N VAL A 199 1.18 10.96 1.09
CA VAL A 199 2.37 11.48 1.76
C VAL A 199 3.60 10.78 1.17
N ILE A 200 4.34 11.50 0.32
CA ILE A 200 5.43 10.94 -0.52
C ILE A 200 6.50 10.20 0.32
N PRO A 201 7.01 10.74 1.44
CA PRO A 201 8.02 10.04 2.24
C PRO A 201 7.50 8.72 2.85
N MET A 202 6.28 8.73 3.39
CA MET A 202 5.65 7.53 3.96
C MET A 202 5.37 6.49 2.87
N TRP A 203 4.94 6.93 1.69
CA TRP A 203 4.74 6.07 0.54
C TRP A 203 6.03 5.41 0.08
N LYS A 204 7.14 6.15 0.01
CA LYS A 204 8.45 5.61 -0.36
C LYS A 204 8.89 4.50 0.62
N ASN A 205 8.85 4.78 1.92
CA ASN A 205 9.18 3.78 2.94
C ASN A 205 8.27 2.53 2.86
N PHE A 206 6.97 2.74 2.64
CA PHE A 206 6.01 1.65 2.45
C PHE A 206 6.36 0.78 1.21
N ILE A 207 6.68 1.40 0.08
CA ILE A 207 7.10 0.71 -1.14
C ILE A 207 8.43 -0.04 -0.92
N ASP A 208 9.40 0.56 -0.23
CA ASP A 208 10.68 -0.10 0.07
C ASP A 208 10.47 -1.35 0.94
N GLN A 209 9.63 -1.26 1.96
CA GLN A 209 9.26 -2.41 2.81
C GLN A 209 8.54 -3.51 2.03
N ILE A 210 7.61 -3.14 1.15
CA ILE A 210 6.91 -4.11 0.27
C ILE A 210 7.91 -4.78 -0.66
N THR A 211 8.76 -4.00 -1.31
CA THR A 211 9.74 -4.49 -2.29
C THR A 211 10.70 -5.49 -1.63
N SER A 212 11.15 -5.19 -0.41
CA SER A 212 11.96 -6.12 0.38
C SER A 212 11.23 -7.44 0.67
N LYS A 213 9.99 -7.39 1.17
CA LYS A 213 9.16 -8.59 1.43
C LYS A 213 8.96 -9.41 0.15
N TRP A 214 8.75 -8.73 -0.96
CA TRP A 214 8.50 -9.34 -2.25
C TRP A 214 9.72 -10.06 -2.83
N ASN A 215 10.92 -9.52 -2.62
CA ASN A 215 12.16 -10.21 -2.98
C ASN A 215 12.28 -11.54 -2.23
N SER A 216 11.91 -11.58 -0.95
CA SER A 216 11.86 -12.84 -0.20
C SER A 216 10.82 -13.81 -0.78
N VAL A 217 9.61 -13.34 -1.09
CA VAL A 217 8.56 -14.17 -1.71
C VAL A 217 9.01 -14.73 -3.07
N LEU A 218 9.71 -13.93 -3.89
CA LEU A 218 10.26 -14.36 -5.17
C LEU A 218 11.30 -15.49 -5.00
N LEU A 219 12.22 -15.34 -4.05
CA LEU A 219 13.23 -16.35 -3.72
C LEU A 219 12.56 -17.66 -3.29
N PHE A 220 11.62 -17.60 -2.33
CA PHE A 220 10.92 -18.79 -1.85
C PHE A 220 10.06 -19.45 -2.94
N SER A 221 9.40 -18.67 -3.79
CA SER A 221 8.61 -19.22 -4.91
C SER A 221 9.48 -19.97 -5.92
N THR A 222 10.69 -19.48 -6.17
CA THR A 222 11.65 -20.16 -7.08
C THR A 222 12.17 -21.46 -6.47
N VAL A 223 12.52 -21.45 -5.17
CA VAL A 223 12.90 -22.66 -4.44
C VAL A 223 11.77 -23.68 -4.44
N MET A 224 10.54 -23.23 -4.18
CA MET A 224 9.35 -24.08 -4.18
C MET A 224 9.12 -24.74 -5.54
N LEU A 225 9.20 -23.97 -6.62
CA LEU A 225 9.07 -24.49 -7.98
C LEU A 225 10.16 -25.53 -8.29
N GLY A 226 11.40 -25.30 -7.84
CA GLY A 226 12.48 -26.27 -7.96
C GLY A 226 12.23 -27.56 -7.18
N VAL A 227 11.69 -27.45 -5.96
CA VAL A 227 11.31 -28.59 -5.11
C VAL A 227 10.19 -29.40 -5.77
N ASP A 228 9.14 -28.74 -6.25
CA ASP A 228 8.01 -29.40 -6.89
C ASP A 228 8.44 -30.15 -8.16
N ILE A 229 9.25 -29.53 -9.02
CA ILE A 229 9.78 -30.19 -10.23
C ILE A 229 10.68 -31.38 -9.87
N SER A 230 11.54 -31.22 -8.86
CA SER A 230 12.40 -32.31 -8.40
C SER A 230 11.60 -33.48 -7.84
N PHE A 231 10.51 -33.20 -7.13
CA PHE A 231 9.63 -34.22 -6.59
C PHE A 231 8.82 -34.93 -7.69
N LEU A 232 8.34 -34.21 -8.71
CA LEU A 232 7.70 -34.81 -9.88
C LEU A 232 8.65 -35.71 -10.69
N ALA A 233 9.95 -35.43 -10.66
CA ALA A 233 10.97 -36.25 -11.31
C ALA A 233 11.27 -37.56 -10.56
N VAL A 234 10.76 -37.76 -9.34
CA VAL A 234 10.94 -39.01 -8.59
C VAL A 234 10.22 -40.15 -9.31
N PRO A 235 10.92 -41.26 -9.62
CA PRO A 235 10.31 -42.41 -10.26
C PRO A 235 9.12 -42.94 -9.45
N GLY A 236 7.98 -43.12 -10.11
CA GLY A 236 6.73 -43.58 -9.48
C GLY A 236 5.75 -42.47 -9.09
N VAL A 237 6.10 -41.19 -9.24
CA VAL A 237 5.19 -40.05 -9.00
C VAL A 237 4.44 -39.61 -10.26
N ASP A 238 5.08 -39.58 -11.43
CA ASP A 238 4.46 -39.22 -12.72
C ASP A 238 4.76 -40.31 -13.76
N ASP A 239 3.98 -41.39 -13.71
CA ASP A 239 4.10 -42.49 -14.68
C ASP A 239 3.17 -42.22 -15.89
N PRO A 240 3.72 -41.97 -17.09
CA PRO A 240 2.94 -41.65 -18.28
C PRO A 240 2.05 -42.81 -18.77
N SER A 241 2.21 -44.02 -18.22
CA SER A 241 1.43 -45.20 -18.59
C SER A 241 0.06 -45.29 -17.88
N ILE A 242 -0.18 -44.49 -16.84
CA ILE A 242 -1.41 -44.56 -16.03
C ILE A 242 -2.44 -43.53 -16.53
N GLN A 243 -3.61 -43.99 -17.00
CA GLN A 243 -4.68 -43.11 -17.51
C GLN A 243 -5.33 -42.22 -16.44
N ILE A 244 -5.32 -42.67 -15.18
CA ILE A 244 -5.82 -41.90 -14.02
C ILE A 244 -4.60 -41.44 -13.22
N LYS A 245 -4.27 -40.15 -13.30
CA LYS A 245 -3.14 -39.60 -12.54
C LYS A 245 -3.38 -39.81 -11.04
N PRO A 246 -2.37 -40.28 -10.28
CA PRO A 246 -2.52 -40.45 -8.84
C PRO A 246 -2.76 -39.11 -8.15
N ALA A 247 -3.50 -39.13 -7.03
CA ALA A 247 -3.87 -37.93 -6.28
C ALA A 247 -2.64 -37.07 -5.89
N THR A 248 -1.51 -37.73 -5.64
CA THR A 248 -0.21 -37.10 -5.39
C THR A 248 0.18 -36.13 -6.50
N THR A 249 0.18 -36.58 -7.77
CA THR A 249 0.62 -35.77 -8.91
C THR A 249 -0.29 -34.58 -9.13
N THR A 250 -1.61 -34.74 -8.97
CA THR A 250 -2.58 -33.65 -9.11
C THR A 250 -2.37 -32.55 -8.07
N VAL A 251 -2.09 -32.93 -6.82
CA VAL A 251 -1.86 -31.96 -5.74
C VAL A 251 -0.53 -31.22 -5.93
N ILE A 252 0.51 -31.89 -6.42
CA ILE A 252 1.80 -31.24 -6.69
C ILE A 252 1.73 -30.30 -7.90
N TYR A 253 0.96 -30.64 -8.94
CA TYR A 253 0.69 -29.67 -10.01
C TYR A 253 -0.06 -28.43 -9.51
N LEU A 254 -0.93 -28.58 -8.50
CA LEU A 254 -1.58 -27.43 -7.88
C LEU A 254 -0.58 -26.56 -7.10
N SER A 255 0.41 -27.18 -6.44
CA SER A 255 1.55 -26.49 -5.83
C SER A 255 2.37 -25.72 -6.86
N THR A 256 2.77 -26.36 -7.97
CA THR A 256 3.59 -25.72 -9.01
C THR A 256 2.88 -24.54 -9.63
N LEU A 257 1.58 -24.66 -9.90
CA LEU A 257 0.76 -23.58 -10.45
C LEU A 257 0.67 -22.40 -9.48
N CYS A 258 0.51 -22.66 -8.18
CA CYS A 258 0.50 -21.61 -7.16
C CYS A 258 1.88 -20.93 -7.02
N ALA A 259 2.97 -21.70 -7.02
CA ALA A 259 4.33 -21.17 -6.95
C ALA A 259 4.69 -20.34 -8.20
N MET A 260 4.32 -20.81 -9.40
CA MET A 260 4.49 -20.08 -10.65
C MET A 260 3.64 -18.80 -10.67
N GLY A 261 2.39 -18.87 -10.21
CA GLY A 261 1.53 -17.70 -10.08
C GLY A 261 2.13 -16.64 -9.16
N SER A 262 2.62 -17.05 -7.97
CA SER A 262 3.34 -16.18 -7.04
C SER A 262 4.55 -15.52 -7.69
N LEU A 263 5.38 -16.29 -8.39
CA LEU A 263 6.58 -15.81 -9.09
C LEU A 263 6.23 -14.77 -10.16
N VAL A 264 5.27 -15.07 -11.04
CA VAL A 264 4.86 -14.16 -12.13
C VAL A 264 4.31 -12.85 -11.57
N ILE A 265 3.46 -12.91 -10.53
CA ILE A 265 2.88 -11.72 -9.91
C ILE A 265 3.95 -10.86 -9.24
N SER A 266 4.91 -11.48 -8.54
CA SER A 266 6.03 -10.75 -7.91
C SER A 266 6.92 -10.05 -8.94
N LEU A 267 7.22 -10.70 -10.08
CA LEU A 267 8.02 -10.10 -11.16
C LEU A 267 7.29 -8.99 -11.91
N TYR A 268 6.02 -9.23 -12.27
CA TYR A 268 5.21 -8.28 -13.05
C TYR A 268 5.04 -6.94 -12.34
N LYS A 269 4.91 -6.98 -11.01
CA LYS A 269 4.68 -5.76 -10.23
C LYS A 269 5.93 -5.01 -9.82
N LEU A 270 7.10 -5.64 -9.83
CA LEU A 270 8.38 -4.91 -9.74
C LEU A 270 8.51 -3.97 -10.95
N ILE A 271 7.97 -4.36 -12.10
CA ILE A 271 7.91 -3.54 -13.33
C ILE A 271 6.85 -2.43 -13.22
N ILE A 272 5.68 -2.71 -12.63
CA ILE A 272 4.62 -1.69 -12.41
C ILE A 272 5.00 -0.70 -11.29
N SER A 273 5.93 -1.03 -10.39
CA SER A 273 6.48 -0.04 -9.45
C SER A 273 7.07 1.20 -10.15
N MET A 274 7.35 1.13 -11.47
CA MET A 274 7.74 2.28 -12.30
C MET A 274 6.58 2.96 -13.04
N SER A 275 5.37 2.39 -13.03
CA SER A 275 4.20 2.86 -13.80
C SER A 275 3.02 3.14 -12.88
N ARG A 276 2.76 4.43 -12.65
CA ARG A 276 1.70 4.94 -11.79
C ARG A 276 0.31 4.57 -12.32
N SER A 277 -0.56 4.28 -11.35
CA SER A 277 -2.02 4.42 -11.42
C SER A 277 -2.75 3.34 -12.21
N LEU A 278 -3.74 2.72 -11.57
CA LEU A 278 -5.04 2.32 -12.16
C LEU A 278 -5.94 1.56 -11.16
N PHE A 279 -5.43 1.13 -10.00
CA PHE A 279 -6.22 0.40 -9.00
C PHE A 279 -6.47 1.24 -7.75
N GLY A 280 -7.75 1.35 -7.34
CA GLY A 280 -8.13 1.91 -6.04
C GLY A 280 -7.53 1.13 -4.87
N VAL A 281 -7.61 1.72 -3.66
CA VAL A 281 -6.93 1.26 -2.44
C VAL A 281 -7.18 -0.23 -2.13
N GLU A 282 -8.43 -0.67 -2.19
CA GLU A 282 -8.80 -2.07 -1.91
C GLU A 282 -8.24 -3.06 -2.95
N GLY A 283 -8.28 -2.68 -4.23
CA GLY A 283 -7.71 -3.49 -5.31
C GLY A 283 -6.20 -3.62 -5.19
N LEU A 284 -5.52 -2.52 -4.81
CA LEU A 284 -4.09 -2.50 -4.54
C LEU A 284 -3.74 -3.46 -3.40
N ALA A 285 -4.50 -3.43 -2.30
CA ALA A 285 -4.31 -4.29 -1.13
C ALA A 285 -4.44 -5.80 -1.44
N ILE A 286 -5.46 -6.17 -2.23
CA ILE A 286 -5.66 -7.56 -2.70
C ILE A 286 -4.48 -7.98 -3.58
N MET A 287 -4.12 -7.13 -4.54
CA MET A 287 -3.04 -7.42 -5.46
C MET A 287 -1.70 -7.55 -4.70
N LEU A 288 -1.50 -6.81 -3.61
CA LEU A 288 -0.29 -6.83 -2.76
C LEU A 288 -0.16 -8.10 -1.92
N SER A 289 -1.29 -8.66 -1.50
CA SER A 289 -1.35 -9.89 -0.68
C SER A 289 -1.33 -11.18 -1.52
N LEU A 290 -1.70 -11.10 -2.80
CA LEU A 290 -1.82 -12.24 -3.69
C LEU A 290 -0.55 -13.12 -3.84
N PRO A 291 0.67 -12.59 -4.09
CA PRO A 291 1.84 -13.44 -4.27
C PRO A 291 2.19 -14.20 -2.98
N PHE A 292 2.07 -13.53 -1.82
CA PHE A 292 2.25 -14.18 -0.52
C PHE A 292 1.23 -15.31 -0.30
N ALA A 293 -0.05 -15.05 -0.56
CA ALA A 293 -1.09 -16.06 -0.36
C ALA A 293 -0.90 -17.27 -1.29
N LEU A 294 -0.58 -17.04 -2.57
CA LEU A 294 -0.31 -18.12 -3.53
C LEU A 294 0.88 -18.96 -3.11
N LEU A 295 1.95 -18.35 -2.59
CA LEU A 295 3.09 -19.09 -2.05
C LEU A 295 2.69 -19.98 -0.86
N VAL A 296 1.88 -19.46 0.07
CA VAL A 296 1.38 -20.24 1.22
C VAL A 296 0.50 -21.41 0.76
N TRP A 297 -0.41 -21.18 -0.19
CA TRP A 297 -1.20 -22.26 -0.79
C TRP A 297 -0.33 -23.30 -1.48
N GLY A 298 0.71 -22.88 -2.20
CA GLY A 298 1.68 -23.79 -2.81
C GLY A 298 2.35 -24.69 -1.77
N MET A 299 2.89 -24.10 -0.70
CA MET A 299 3.49 -24.86 0.40
C MET A 299 2.52 -25.85 1.04
N MET A 300 1.26 -25.46 1.26
CA MET A 300 0.23 -26.34 1.82
C MET A 300 -0.09 -27.51 0.88
N PHE A 301 -0.25 -27.26 -0.42
CA PHE A 301 -0.49 -28.33 -1.38
C PHE A 301 0.69 -29.29 -1.47
N PHE A 302 1.92 -28.80 -1.51
CA PHE A 302 3.09 -29.68 -1.50
C PHE A 302 3.16 -30.57 -0.25
N VAL A 303 2.92 -30.01 0.93
CA VAL A 303 2.86 -30.76 2.19
C VAL A 303 1.79 -31.86 2.12
N ILE A 304 0.61 -31.57 1.55
CA ILE A 304 -0.45 -32.56 1.34
C ILE A 304 -0.01 -33.63 0.33
N GLY A 305 0.57 -33.24 -0.80
CA GLY A 305 1.05 -34.15 -1.84
C GLY A 305 2.13 -35.10 -1.32
N LEU A 306 3.10 -34.56 -0.58
CA LEU A 306 4.16 -35.32 0.09
C LEU A 306 3.59 -36.27 1.14
N SER A 307 2.57 -35.84 1.89
CA SER A 307 1.87 -36.72 2.84
C SER A 307 1.21 -37.91 2.15
N ILE A 308 0.47 -37.66 1.07
CA ILE A 308 -0.20 -38.73 0.30
C ILE A 308 0.85 -39.70 -0.25
N PHE A 309 1.95 -39.19 -0.79
CA PHE A 309 3.03 -40.02 -1.31
C PHE A 309 3.63 -40.94 -0.23
N ILE A 310 4.00 -40.36 0.92
CA ILE A 310 4.55 -41.11 2.06
C ILE A 310 3.56 -42.19 2.50
N PHE A 311 2.31 -41.84 2.79
CA PHE A 311 1.35 -42.84 3.31
C PHE A 311 0.98 -43.92 2.30
N HIS A 312 1.15 -43.66 1.00
CA HIS A 312 0.88 -44.64 -0.05
C HIS A 312 2.06 -45.59 -0.32
N THR A 313 3.30 -45.16 -0.05
CA THR A 313 4.51 -45.92 -0.42
C THR A 313 5.14 -46.68 0.74
N THR A 314 4.71 -46.42 1.97
CA THR A 314 5.41 -46.85 3.19
C THR A 314 4.86 -48.17 3.73
N ASP A 315 5.75 -49.13 4.04
CA ASP A 315 5.40 -50.39 4.71
C ASP A 315 4.92 -50.16 6.15
N ILE A 316 4.13 -51.10 6.70
CA ILE A 316 3.49 -50.99 8.04
C ILE A 316 4.48 -50.61 9.16
N VAL A 317 5.73 -51.09 9.07
CA VAL A 317 6.79 -50.81 10.07
C VAL A 317 7.32 -49.38 9.96
N GLU A 318 7.51 -48.89 8.74
CA GLU A 318 7.99 -47.54 8.48
C GLU A 318 6.89 -46.50 8.78
N LEU A 319 5.62 -46.86 8.55
CA LEU A 319 4.45 -46.05 8.89
C LEU A 319 4.43 -45.71 10.39
N GLY A 320 4.83 -46.68 11.23
CA GLY A 320 4.93 -46.52 12.68
C GLY A 320 5.94 -45.46 13.13
N VAL A 321 7.00 -45.21 12.34
CA VAL A 321 8.03 -44.19 12.64
C VAL A 321 7.70 -42.84 12.01
N VAL A 322 7.12 -42.85 10.81
CA VAL A 322 6.88 -41.62 10.06
C VAL A 322 5.67 -40.84 10.58
N ILE A 323 4.58 -41.51 11.00
CA ILE A 323 3.39 -40.86 11.57
C ILE A 323 3.69 -39.93 12.76
N PRO A 324 4.40 -40.36 13.83
CA PRO A 324 4.62 -39.51 15.00
C PRO A 324 5.52 -38.32 14.69
N ILE A 325 6.53 -38.50 13.84
CA ILE A 325 7.39 -37.40 13.38
C ILE A 325 6.56 -36.41 12.57
N TRP A 326 5.70 -36.90 11.69
CA TRP A 326 4.87 -36.03 10.87
C TRP A 326 3.85 -35.24 11.70
N ALA A 327 3.19 -35.93 12.65
CA ALA A 327 2.27 -35.29 13.59
C ALA A 327 2.96 -34.22 14.45
N ALA A 328 4.20 -34.48 14.90
CA ALA A 328 4.99 -33.51 15.67
C ALA A 328 5.32 -32.26 14.84
N VAL A 329 5.73 -32.42 13.58
CA VAL A 329 6.04 -31.28 12.70
C VAL A 329 4.77 -30.47 12.38
N LEU A 330 3.63 -31.11 12.09
CA LEU A 330 2.37 -30.39 11.88
C LEU A 330 1.91 -29.65 13.13
N LEU A 331 2.08 -30.25 14.31
CA LEU A 331 1.76 -29.60 15.58
C LEU A 331 2.65 -28.38 15.83
N LEU A 332 3.96 -28.48 15.56
CA LEU A 332 4.88 -27.35 15.66
C LEU A 332 4.56 -26.24 14.67
N MET A 333 4.15 -26.59 13.44
CA MET A 333 3.73 -25.61 12.42
C MET A 333 2.43 -24.89 12.80
N MET A 334 1.46 -25.59 13.39
CA MET A 334 0.17 -25.01 13.78
C MET A 334 0.22 -24.30 15.14
N TRP A 335 1.24 -24.56 15.96
CA TRP A 335 1.40 -23.99 17.30
C TRP A 335 1.29 -22.45 17.36
N PRO A 336 1.96 -21.67 16.50
CA PRO A 336 1.88 -20.20 16.56
C PRO A 336 0.47 -19.67 16.27
N VAL A 337 -0.26 -20.36 15.38
CA VAL A 337 -1.64 -20.02 15.02
C VAL A 337 -2.60 -20.32 16.19
N LEU A 338 -2.39 -21.44 16.87
CA LEU A 338 -3.19 -21.83 18.05
C LEU A 338 -2.98 -20.88 19.23
N VAL A 339 -1.73 -20.46 19.46
CA VAL A 339 -1.38 -19.49 20.51
C VAL A 339 -1.97 -18.11 20.21
N ALA A 340 -1.87 -17.64 18.95
CA ALA A 340 -2.47 -16.38 18.55
C ALA A 340 -4.02 -16.39 18.60
N GLY A 341 -4.63 -17.57 18.43
CA GLY A 341 -6.08 -17.76 18.43
C GLY A 341 -6.73 -17.91 19.82
N ASN A 342 -5.98 -17.80 20.93
CA ASN A 342 -6.47 -18.11 22.29
C ASN A 342 -7.22 -19.45 22.39
N PHE A 343 -6.87 -20.42 21.55
CA PHE A 343 -7.47 -21.76 21.64
C PHE A 343 -6.94 -22.44 22.90
N HIS A 344 -7.84 -22.89 23.78
CA HIS A 344 -7.47 -23.58 25.02
C HIS A 344 -6.50 -24.73 24.73
N VAL A 345 -5.23 -24.51 25.09
CA VAL A 345 -4.10 -25.45 24.94
C VAL A 345 -4.42 -26.82 25.55
N SER A 346 -5.33 -26.87 26.53
CA SER A 346 -5.81 -28.11 27.15
C SER A 346 -6.57 -29.05 26.20
N VAL A 347 -7.30 -28.54 25.21
CA VAL A 347 -8.05 -29.37 24.26
C VAL A 347 -7.11 -30.03 23.25
N VAL A 348 -6.09 -29.30 22.80
CA VAL A 348 -5.05 -29.81 21.90
C VAL A 348 -4.14 -30.80 22.64
N ALA A 349 -3.79 -30.53 23.90
CA ALA A 349 -3.04 -31.46 24.73
C ALA A 349 -3.81 -32.77 24.97
N ALA A 350 -5.12 -32.71 25.18
CA ALA A 350 -5.97 -33.88 25.36
C ALA A 350 -6.09 -34.73 24.07
N SER A 351 -6.21 -34.10 22.89
CA SER A 351 -6.29 -34.81 21.61
C SER A 351 -4.96 -35.46 21.22
N VAL A 352 -3.83 -34.79 21.50
CA VAL A 352 -2.48 -35.35 21.32
C VAL A 352 -2.24 -36.54 22.25
N TRP A 353 -2.66 -36.43 23.52
CA TRP A 353 -2.52 -37.53 24.49
C TRP A 353 -3.41 -38.73 24.15
N ALA A 354 -4.63 -38.50 23.66
CA ALA A 354 -5.52 -39.55 23.17
C ALA A 354 -4.94 -40.24 21.91
N GLY A 355 -4.38 -39.48 20.97
CA GLY A 355 -3.70 -40.01 19.79
C GLY A 355 -2.47 -40.85 20.14
N PHE A 356 -1.66 -40.41 21.11
CA PHE A 356 -0.51 -41.15 21.59
C PHE A 356 -0.90 -42.49 22.26
N LYS A 357 -2.00 -42.49 23.02
CA LYS A 357 -2.54 -43.72 23.64
C LYS A 357 -3.04 -44.71 22.59
N SER A 358 -3.81 -44.24 21.60
CA SER A 358 -4.27 -45.07 20.48
C SER A 358 -3.11 -45.63 19.65
N TRP A 359 -2.04 -44.86 19.43
CA TRP A 359 -0.86 -45.32 18.70
C TRP A 359 -0.10 -46.40 19.46
N LYS A 360 0.05 -46.25 20.78
CA LYS A 360 0.66 -47.25 21.65
C LYS A 360 -0.09 -48.59 21.57
N ASP A 361 -1.42 -48.55 21.60
CA ASP A 361 -2.27 -49.75 21.51
C ASP A 361 -2.13 -50.44 20.13
N ILE A 362 -2.04 -49.67 19.04
CA ILE A 362 -1.85 -50.18 17.68
C ILE A 362 -0.46 -50.83 17.50
N VAL A 363 0.61 -50.19 18.00
CA VAL A 363 1.97 -50.76 17.97
C VAL A 363 2.04 -52.05 18.79
N GLN A 364 1.39 -52.08 19.94
CA GLN A 364 1.36 -53.25 20.82
C GLN A 364 0.57 -54.42 20.21
N CYS A 365 -0.48 -54.13 19.44
CA CYS A 365 -1.25 -55.13 18.67
C CYS A 365 -0.45 -55.70 17.48
N MET A 366 0.37 -54.88 16.81
CA MET A 366 1.22 -55.34 15.70
C MET A 366 2.39 -56.22 16.16
N VAL A 367 2.97 -55.92 17.33
CA VAL A 367 4.05 -56.74 17.94
C VAL A 367 3.53 -58.12 18.36
N THR A 368 2.26 -58.23 18.78
CA THR A 368 1.66 -59.51 19.20
C THR A 368 1.27 -60.41 18.04
N THR A 369 0.87 -59.86 16.88
CA THR A 369 0.56 -60.65 15.67
C THR A 369 1.78 -61.25 14.96
N ARG A 370 3.00 -60.83 15.30
CA ARG A 370 4.27 -61.37 14.72
C ARG A 370 4.88 -62.52 15.55
N GLY A 371 4.29 -62.84 16.70
CA GLY A 371 4.78 -63.87 17.63
C GLY A 371 4.00 -65.20 17.60
N GLN A 372 3.15 -65.42 16.59
CA GLN A 372 2.46 -66.69 16.34
C GLN A 372 2.86 -67.29 15.00
#